data_AF-A0A535FAM8-F1
#
_entry.id   AF-A0A535FAM8-F1
#
_cell.length_a   1.000
_cell.length_b   1.000
_cell.length_c   1.000
_cell.angle_alpha   90.00
_cell.angle_beta   90.00
_cell.angle_gamma   90.00
#
_symmetry.space_group_name_H-M   'P 1'
#
loop_
_entity.id
_entity.type
_entity.pdbx_description
1 polymer ?
#
loop_
_entity_poly.entity_id
_entity_poly.type
_entity_poly.pdbx_seq_one_letter_code
_entity_poly.pdbx_strand_id
1 'polypeptide(L)'
;MMTLVSLADCCRRLCIDSKTLHRWLKQAHISVQPHPMDTRCKCLTLEQIQQMAAAHHRSLHDAVHQHLPAPISAPCDVGAHPSHRDEQMADLQAQVATLQSQLSQLTQLLQKVQTQEPKASATLGNMQENKSQDKSQNKSQDKSQESSQDKSLKKSQDKSQDKSPKKSQDKSKPPSAASIDRRKHVVPLVEYAAERGYVVISPELGMLDFQPDSPEWFAWLFMLPSFRFVGKLGHFTAYRGNHFGPDRAWRACRHIRNHVYHEPLGKTESLTVALLEQAAAALQSHLN
;
A
#
# COMPACT_ATOMS: atom_id res chain seq x y z
N MET A 1 29.38 -26.50 -22.63
CA MET A 1 29.43 -26.13 -21.20
C MET A 1 28.01 -26.04 -20.67
N MET A 2 27.68 -26.72 -19.57
CA MET A 2 26.32 -26.70 -18.99
C MET A 2 26.12 -25.38 -18.23
N THR A 3 25.47 -24.40 -18.86
CA THR A 3 25.17 -23.11 -18.24
C THR A 3 24.02 -23.26 -17.25
N LEU A 4 24.35 -23.15 -15.96
CA LEU A 4 23.37 -23.12 -14.88
C LEU A 4 22.90 -21.69 -14.65
N VAL A 5 21.59 -21.51 -14.55
CA VAL A 5 20.93 -20.21 -14.37
C VAL A 5 20.14 -20.25 -13.06
N SER A 6 20.26 -19.20 -12.25
CA SER A 6 19.53 -19.09 -10.98
C SER A 6 18.01 -19.01 -11.23
N LEU A 7 17.18 -19.51 -10.30
CA LEU A 7 15.71 -19.35 -10.43
C LEU A 7 15.29 -17.87 -10.57
N ALA A 8 16.01 -16.95 -9.92
CA ALA A 8 15.73 -15.52 -10.03
C ALA A 8 16.00 -14.99 -11.44
N ASP A 9 17.09 -15.43 -12.09
CA ASP A 9 17.36 -15.13 -13.49
C ASP A 9 16.36 -15.79 -14.44
N CYS A 10 15.88 -16.99 -14.13
CA CYS A 10 14.84 -17.65 -14.92
C CYS A 10 13.55 -16.83 -14.93
N CYS A 11 13.11 -16.34 -13.76
CA CYS A 11 11.94 -15.46 -13.64
C CYS A 11 12.11 -14.19 -14.49
N ARG A 12 13.31 -13.59 -14.50
CA ARG A 12 13.63 -12.41 -15.32
C ARG A 12 13.58 -12.70 -16.81
N ARG A 13 14.25 -13.77 -17.28
CA ARG A 13 14.31 -14.15 -18.70
C ARG A 13 12.95 -14.51 -19.29
N LEU A 14 12.07 -15.08 -18.48
CA LEU A 14 10.71 -15.49 -18.88
C LEU A 14 9.63 -14.45 -18.58
N CYS A 15 9.97 -13.35 -17.89
CA CYS A 15 9.02 -12.35 -17.38
C CYS A 15 7.85 -12.96 -16.60
N ILE A 16 8.14 -13.93 -15.72
CA ILE A 16 7.13 -14.64 -14.91
C ILE A 16 7.40 -14.50 -13.41
N ASP A 17 6.32 -14.53 -12.63
CA ASP A 17 6.43 -14.60 -11.17
C ASP A 17 7.02 -15.95 -10.71
N SER A 18 7.68 -15.92 -9.56
CA SER A 18 8.20 -17.09 -8.87
C SER A 18 7.17 -18.20 -8.73
N LYS A 19 5.90 -17.90 -8.38
CA LYS A 19 4.86 -18.93 -8.23
C LYS A 19 4.49 -19.60 -9.54
N THR A 20 4.50 -18.83 -10.63
CA THR A 20 4.25 -19.35 -11.98
C THR A 20 5.37 -20.28 -12.41
N LEU A 21 6.63 -19.88 -12.19
CA LEU A 21 7.79 -20.73 -12.44
C LEU A 21 7.72 -22.05 -11.65
N HIS A 22 7.40 -22.01 -10.35
CA HIS A 22 7.25 -23.23 -9.54
C HIS A 22 6.13 -24.15 -10.04
N ARG A 23 5.02 -23.57 -10.52
CA ARG A 23 3.91 -24.34 -11.10
C ARG A 23 4.33 -25.04 -12.39
N TRP A 24 5.05 -24.32 -13.25
CA TRP A 24 5.56 -24.86 -14.51
C TRP A 24 6.58 -25.96 -14.28
N LEU A 25 7.51 -25.78 -13.33
CA LEU A 25 8.45 -26.81 -12.92
C LEU A 25 7.76 -28.09 -12.43
N LYS A 26 6.70 -27.93 -11.64
CA LYS A 26 5.89 -29.07 -11.16
C LYS A 26 5.14 -29.75 -12.30
N GLN A 27 4.62 -28.98 -13.26
CA GLN A 27 3.87 -29.50 -14.41
C GLN A 27 4.79 -30.24 -15.40
N ALA A 28 5.98 -29.71 -15.65
CA ALA A 28 6.97 -30.28 -16.55
C ALA A 28 7.82 -31.39 -15.91
N HIS A 29 7.59 -31.72 -14.63
CA HIS A 29 8.39 -32.69 -13.86
C HIS A 29 9.91 -32.41 -13.91
N ILE A 30 10.30 -31.14 -14.01
CA ILE A 30 11.70 -30.73 -14.10
C ILE A 30 12.26 -30.63 -12.68
N SER A 31 13.28 -31.44 -12.38
CA SER A 31 13.98 -31.37 -11.09
C SER A 31 14.98 -30.21 -11.09
N VAL A 32 14.96 -29.44 -10.00
CA VAL A 32 15.83 -28.26 -9.84
C VAL A 32 17.11 -28.70 -9.14
N GLN A 33 18.27 -28.34 -9.71
CA GLN A 33 19.57 -28.74 -9.17
C GLN A 33 20.10 -27.67 -8.21
N PRO A 34 20.78 -28.06 -7.11
CA PRO A 34 21.46 -27.11 -6.23
C PRO A 34 22.64 -26.47 -6.97
N HIS A 35 22.87 -25.17 -6.75
CA HIS A 35 23.99 -24.46 -7.40
C HIS A 35 25.33 -24.93 -6.82
N PRO A 36 26.38 -25.15 -7.66
CA PRO A 36 27.68 -25.65 -7.18
C PRO A 36 28.41 -24.72 -6.20
N MET A 37 28.10 -23.42 -6.21
CA MET A 37 28.69 -22.44 -5.29
C MET A 37 27.78 -22.08 -4.10
N ASP A 38 26.47 -22.37 -4.16
CA ASP A 38 25.54 -22.07 -3.06
C ASP A 38 24.40 -23.11 -3.03
N THR A 39 24.47 -24.03 -2.08
CA THR A 39 23.49 -25.12 -1.93
C THR A 39 22.10 -24.63 -1.53
N ARG A 40 21.96 -23.38 -1.08
CA ARG A 40 20.66 -22.76 -0.78
C ARG A 40 19.98 -22.22 -2.04
N CYS A 41 20.73 -22.04 -3.11
CA CYS A 41 20.23 -21.56 -4.39
C CYS A 41 19.84 -22.72 -5.29
N LYS A 42 18.65 -22.61 -5.86
CA LYS A 42 18.11 -23.56 -6.82
C LYS A 42 18.39 -23.04 -8.24
N CYS A 43 18.89 -23.91 -9.10
CA CYS A 43 19.30 -23.59 -10.45
C CYS A 43 18.70 -24.56 -11.48
N LEU A 44 18.50 -24.01 -12.68
CA LEU A 44 18.04 -24.74 -13.85
C LEU A 44 19.08 -24.63 -14.94
N THR A 45 19.14 -25.64 -15.80
CA THR A 45 19.96 -25.58 -17.00
C THR A 45 19.28 -24.68 -18.04
N LEU A 46 20.08 -24.03 -18.89
CA LEU A 46 19.55 -23.22 -19.99
C LEU A 46 18.61 -24.03 -20.91
N GLU A 47 18.92 -25.31 -21.13
CA GLU A 47 18.11 -26.23 -21.92
C GLU A 47 16.70 -26.44 -21.32
N GLN A 48 16.62 -26.66 -19.99
CA GLN A 48 15.33 -26.77 -19.29
C GLN A 48 14.51 -25.48 -19.39
N ILE A 49 15.17 -24.32 -19.35
CA ILE A 49 14.53 -23.02 -19.49
C ILE A 49 13.99 -22.83 -20.91
N GLN A 50 14.76 -23.23 -21.93
CA GLN A 50 14.35 -23.16 -23.33
C GLN A 50 13.21 -24.12 -23.65
N GLN A 51 13.24 -25.34 -23.11
CA GLN A 51 12.14 -26.30 -23.22
C GLN A 51 10.85 -25.76 -22.58
N MET A 52 10.97 -25.10 -21.43
CA MET A 52 9.82 -24.47 -20.74
C MET A 52 9.29 -23.25 -21.52
N ALA A 53 10.17 -22.44 -22.09
CA ALA A 53 9.80 -21.32 -22.94
C ALA A 53 9.03 -21.80 -24.18
N ALA A 54 9.51 -22.87 -24.83
CA ALA A 54 8.86 -23.50 -25.98
C ALA A 54 7.49 -24.07 -25.61
N ALA A 55 7.39 -24.84 -24.50
CA ALA A 55 6.12 -25.43 -24.05
C ALA A 55 5.04 -24.40 -23.71
N HIS A 56 5.43 -23.21 -23.27
CA HIS A 56 4.52 -22.12 -22.89
C HIS A 56 4.46 -20.98 -23.90
N HIS A 57 5.01 -21.17 -25.11
CA HIS A 57 5.02 -20.18 -26.21
C HIS A 57 5.53 -18.79 -25.78
N ARG A 58 6.60 -18.73 -24.99
CA ARG A 58 7.21 -17.45 -24.57
C ARG A 58 8.58 -17.25 -25.20
N SER A 59 8.85 -16.02 -25.61
CA SER A 59 10.18 -15.59 -26.04
C SER A 59 11.08 -15.44 -24.82
N LEU A 60 12.22 -16.13 -24.83
CA LEU A 60 13.28 -15.88 -23.87
C LEU A 60 13.86 -14.49 -24.16
N HIS A 61 13.72 -13.58 -23.20
CA HIS A 61 14.46 -12.33 -23.26
C HIS A 61 15.90 -12.65 -22.90
N ASP A 62 16.75 -12.77 -23.93
CA ASP A 62 18.18 -12.95 -23.70
C ASP A 62 18.72 -11.64 -23.18
N ALA A 63 18.81 -11.53 -21.86
CA ALA A 63 19.42 -10.41 -21.18
C ALA A 63 20.94 -10.45 -21.45
N VAL A 64 21.32 -10.00 -22.66
CA VAL A 64 22.69 -9.61 -22.99
C VAL A 64 22.98 -8.31 -22.25
N HIS A 65 23.24 -8.44 -20.95
CA HIS A 65 24.05 -7.49 -20.20
C HIS A 65 24.98 -8.29 -19.29
N GLN A 66 25.98 -8.93 -19.90
CA GLN A 66 27.25 -9.21 -19.25
C GLN A 66 28.33 -8.43 -19.99
N HIS A 67 28.70 -7.31 -19.38
CA HIS A 67 30.07 -6.83 -19.21
C HIS A 67 31.13 -7.67 -19.95
N LEU A 68 31.63 -7.17 -21.08
CA LEU A 68 32.95 -7.53 -21.58
C LEU A 68 33.99 -6.55 -20.98
N PRO A 69 35.20 -7.02 -20.60
CA PRO A 69 36.36 -6.16 -20.51
C PRO A 69 36.84 -5.83 -21.93
N ALA A 70 37.28 -4.58 -22.12
CA ALA A 70 37.74 -4.04 -23.39
C ALA A 70 38.81 -4.92 -24.07
N PRO A 71 38.73 -5.15 -25.39
CA PRO A 71 39.91 -5.30 -26.22
C PRO A 71 40.28 -3.93 -26.80
N ILE A 72 41.51 -3.54 -26.50
CA ILE A 72 42.21 -2.42 -27.12
C ILE A 72 42.29 -2.67 -28.63
N SER A 73 41.81 -1.72 -29.43
CA SER A 73 42.39 -1.31 -30.73
C SER A 73 41.58 -0.16 -31.32
N ALA A 74 42.23 1.00 -31.44
CA ALA A 74 41.79 2.17 -32.20
C ALA A 74 42.08 1.97 -33.72
N PRO A 75 41.94 2.97 -34.62
CA PRO A 75 41.11 4.18 -34.66
C PRO A 75 40.27 4.24 -35.99
N CYS A 76 39.75 5.43 -36.34
CA CYS A 76 39.10 5.85 -37.60
C CYS A 76 37.55 5.70 -37.61
N ASP A 77 36.74 6.58 -38.17
CA ASP A 77 36.79 8.00 -38.54
C ASP A 77 35.32 8.39 -38.81
N VAL A 78 34.99 9.66 -38.59
CA VAL A 78 33.76 10.46 -38.88
C VAL A 78 32.49 9.76 -39.40
N GLY A 79 31.39 9.94 -38.65
CA GLY A 79 30.01 9.79 -39.15
C GLY A 79 28.99 10.27 -38.13
N ALA A 80 28.50 11.50 -38.29
CA ALA A 80 27.54 12.16 -37.40
C ALA A 80 26.24 11.35 -37.27
N HIS A 81 26.03 10.72 -36.11
CA HIS A 81 24.75 10.15 -35.72
C HIS A 81 24.11 11.09 -34.69
N PRO A 82 22.91 11.65 -34.94
CA PRO A 82 22.20 12.41 -33.93
C PRO A 82 21.92 11.46 -32.77
N SER A 83 22.26 11.92 -31.57
CA SER A 83 22.27 11.11 -30.38
C SER A 83 20.83 10.68 -30.09
N HIS A 84 20.59 9.40 -29.81
CA HIS A 84 19.32 8.84 -29.31
C HIS A 84 18.63 9.68 -28.21
N ARG A 85 19.42 10.49 -27.50
CA ARG A 85 18.98 11.47 -26.51
C ARG A 85 18.18 12.65 -27.09
N ASP A 86 18.50 13.11 -28.29
CA ASP A 86 17.79 14.20 -28.98
C ASP A 86 16.42 13.74 -29.48
N GLU A 87 16.32 12.49 -29.96
CA GLU A 87 15.05 11.86 -30.34
C GLU A 87 14.13 11.68 -29.11
N GLN A 88 14.71 11.24 -27.99
CA GLN A 88 13.97 11.12 -26.72
C GLN A 88 13.49 12.48 -26.17
N MET A 89 14.29 13.54 -26.36
CA MET A 89 13.89 14.90 -25.97
C MET A 89 12.78 15.45 -26.87
N ALA A 90 12.84 15.18 -28.18
CA ALA A 90 11.80 15.56 -29.13
C ALA A 90 10.47 14.86 -28.84
N ASP A 91 10.50 13.57 -28.54
CA ASP A 91 9.31 12.79 -28.15
C ASP A 91 8.70 13.29 -26.84
N LEU A 92 9.55 13.61 -25.85
CA LEU A 92 9.08 14.14 -24.58
C LEU A 92 8.47 15.54 -24.76
N GLN A 93 9.08 16.38 -25.59
CA GLN A 93 8.58 17.71 -25.90
C GLN A 93 7.25 17.65 -26.69
N ALA A 94 7.11 16.68 -27.60
CA ALA A 94 5.86 16.41 -28.29
C ALA A 94 4.74 15.94 -27.34
N GLN A 95 5.08 15.10 -26.34
CA GLN A 95 4.13 14.70 -25.29
C GLN A 95 3.68 15.89 -24.44
N VAL A 96 4.61 16.76 -24.03
CA VAL A 96 4.26 17.98 -23.25
C VAL A 96 3.35 18.91 -24.05
N ALA A 97 3.62 19.11 -25.34
CA ALA A 97 2.77 19.91 -26.21
C ALA A 97 1.35 19.32 -26.35
N THR A 98 1.25 17.99 -26.46
CA THR A 98 -0.04 17.29 -26.53
C THR A 98 -0.83 17.45 -25.24
N LEU A 99 -0.17 17.33 -24.09
CA LEU A 99 -0.79 17.51 -22.77
C LEU A 99 -1.27 18.95 -22.54
N GLN A 100 -0.47 19.95 -22.91
CA GLN A 100 -0.89 21.35 -22.86
C GLN A 100 -2.11 21.63 -23.75
N SER A 101 -2.17 21.05 -24.95
CA SER A 101 -3.32 21.18 -25.84
C SER A 101 -4.59 20.59 -25.21
N GLN A 102 -4.50 19.41 -24.59
CA GLN A 102 -5.64 18.79 -23.91
C GLN A 102 -6.14 19.62 -22.72
N LEU A 103 -5.24 20.19 -21.92
CA LEU A 103 -5.62 21.08 -20.82
C LEU A 103 -6.30 22.37 -21.31
N SER A 104 -5.82 22.94 -22.42
CA SER A 104 -6.45 24.11 -23.03
C SER A 104 -7.87 23.80 -23.51
N GLN A 105 -8.09 22.63 -24.14
CA GLN A 105 -9.41 22.19 -24.59
C GLN A 105 -10.39 21.98 -23.42
N LEU A 106 -9.95 21.33 -22.34
CA LEU A 106 -10.79 21.13 -21.15
C LEU A 106 -11.14 22.46 -20.49
N THR A 107 -10.19 23.40 -20.42
CA THR A 107 -10.42 24.74 -19.87
C THR A 107 -11.47 25.50 -20.68
N GLN A 108 -11.42 25.43 -22.02
CA GLN A 108 -12.41 26.05 -22.89
C GLN A 108 -13.81 25.41 -22.75
N LEU A 109 -13.89 24.09 -22.54
CA LEU A 109 -15.16 23.41 -22.29
C LEU A 109 -15.78 23.85 -20.96
N LEU A 110 -14.99 23.92 -19.89
CA LEU A 110 -15.45 24.41 -18.59
C LEU A 110 -15.94 25.87 -18.68
N GLN A 111 -15.23 26.73 -19.42
CA GLN A 111 -15.63 28.12 -19.59
C GLN A 111 -16.90 28.28 -20.42
N LYS A 112 -17.12 27.41 -21.42
CA LYS A 112 -18.38 27.36 -22.18
C LYS A 112 -19.57 26.92 -21.31
N VAL A 113 -19.37 25.95 -20.41
CA VAL A 113 -20.42 25.52 -19.46
C VAL A 113 -20.76 26.63 -18.46
N GLN A 114 -19.78 27.41 -18.01
CA GLN A 114 -20.01 28.55 -17.10
C GLN A 114 -20.72 29.75 -17.77
N THR A 115 -20.63 29.88 -19.09
CA THR A 115 -21.16 31.04 -19.85
C THR A 115 -22.58 30.80 -20.40
N GLN A 116 -23.13 29.59 -20.27
CA GLN A 116 -24.53 29.28 -20.60
C GLN A 116 -25.42 29.30 -19.34
N GLU A 117 -25.54 30.46 -18.71
CA GLU A 117 -26.65 30.81 -17.79
C GLU A 117 -27.23 32.15 -18.26
N PRO A 118 -28.35 32.17 -19.03
CA PRO A 118 -29.06 33.39 -19.30
C PRO A 118 -29.99 33.75 -18.13
N LYS A 119 -29.53 34.73 -17.34
CA LYS A 119 -30.29 35.84 -16.74
C LYS A 119 -31.81 35.65 -16.58
N ALA A 120 -32.25 35.41 -15.35
CA ALA A 120 -33.55 35.87 -14.87
C ALA A 120 -33.45 36.30 -13.40
N SER A 121 -32.96 37.51 -13.14
CA SER A 121 -33.26 38.26 -11.91
C SER A 121 -32.82 39.71 -12.05
N ALA A 122 -33.75 40.54 -12.49
CA ALA A 122 -33.74 41.97 -12.22
C ALA A 122 -35.21 42.38 -12.08
N THR A 123 -35.68 42.59 -10.85
CA THR A 123 -36.68 43.61 -10.50
C THR A 123 -36.69 43.78 -8.97
N LEU A 124 -36.07 44.87 -8.55
CA LEU A 124 -36.46 45.83 -7.49
C LEU A 124 -37.06 45.32 -6.18
N GLY A 125 -36.35 45.66 -5.10
CA GLY A 125 -36.86 45.61 -3.75
C GLY A 125 -37.94 46.64 -3.47
N ASN A 126 -38.64 46.41 -2.35
CA ASN A 126 -39.32 47.47 -1.64
C ASN A 126 -39.24 47.22 -0.13
N MET A 127 -38.94 48.31 0.57
CA MET A 127 -38.90 48.47 2.02
C MET A 127 -40.23 48.11 2.67
N GLN A 128 -40.22 47.49 3.86
CA GLN A 128 -40.94 48.06 5.01
C GLN A 128 -40.56 47.44 6.36
N GLU A 129 -40.00 48.32 7.19
CA GLU A 129 -39.98 48.32 8.66
C GLU A 129 -41.39 48.15 9.26
N ASN A 130 -41.49 47.36 10.34
CA ASN A 130 -42.41 47.50 11.50
C ASN A 130 -42.07 46.34 12.47
N LYS A 131 -41.37 46.55 13.58
CA LYS A 131 -41.79 47.12 14.88
C LYS A 131 -42.81 46.25 15.64
N SER A 132 -42.46 46.00 16.92
CA SER A 132 -43.28 45.57 18.09
C SER A 132 -43.05 44.09 18.50
N GLN A 133 -42.44 43.74 19.64
CA GLN A 133 -42.77 44.03 21.06
C GLN A 133 -43.86 43.09 21.61
N ASP A 134 -43.47 42.05 22.38
CA ASP A 134 -44.14 41.50 23.59
C ASP A 134 -43.31 40.28 24.05
N LYS A 135 -42.65 40.23 25.22
CA LYS A 135 -43.10 40.18 26.62
C LYS A 135 -44.01 38.98 26.94
N SER A 136 -43.51 38.10 27.81
CA SER A 136 -44.19 37.29 28.85
C SER A 136 -43.47 35.93 28.96
N GLN A 137 -42.64 35.73 29.98
CA GLN A 137 -42.99 35.31 31.34
C GLN A 137 -43.59 33.90 31.45
N ASN A 138 -42.83 33.10 32.19
CA ASN A 138 -43.24 32.29 33.32
C ASN A 138 -43.59 30.81 33.13
N LYS A 139 -43.14 30.11 34.17
CA LYS A 139 -43.66 28.88 34.76
C LYS A 139 -43.35 27.58 34.05
N SER A 140 -43.01 26.49 34.73
CA SER A 140 -42.55 26.18 36.09
C SER A 140 -42.69 24.67 36.21
N GLN A 141 -41.89 24.08 37.10
CA GLN A 141 -42.18 22.86 37.85
C GLN A 141 -42.06 21.53 37.08
N ASP A 142 -41.15 20.63 37.47
CA ASP A 142 -41.08 19.88 38.75
C ASP A 142 -41.73 18.51 38.58
N LYS A 143 -41.13 17.53 39.25
CA LYS A 143 -41.49 16.11 39.40
C LYS A 143 -41.21 15.19 38.22
N SER A 144 -40.73 13.98 38.43
CA SER A 144 -40.23 13.23 39.59
C SER A 144 -39.90 11.85 39.05
N GLN A 145 -38.93 11.17 39.67
CA GLN A 145 -38.96 9.73 40.00
C GLN A 145 -39.14 8.72 38.84
N GLU A 146 -38.62 7.51 38.86
CA GLU A 146 -37.83 6.68 39.77
C GLU A 146 -37.82 5.32 39.07
N SER A 147 -36.82 4.49 39.39
CA SER A 147 -36.90 3.03 39.29
C SER A 147 -36.84 2.44 37.87
N SER A 148 -36.21 1.29 37.60
CA SER A 148 -35.37 0.34 38.34
C SER A 148 -35.03 -0.75 37.31
N GLN A 149 -34.21 -1.71 37.74
CA GLN A 149 -34.01 -3.06 37.17
C GLN A 149 -32.82 -3.14 36.19
N ASP A 150 -31.64 -3.57 36.63
CA ASP A 150 -31.31 -4.89 37.19
C ASP A 150 -31.62 -6.02 36.19
N LYS A 151 -30.55 -6.51 35.53
CA LYS A 151 -30.39 -7.91 35.11
C LYS A 151 -28.96 -8.18 34.65
N SER A 152 -28.12 -8.41 35.66
CA SER A 152 -27.44 -9.68 35.90
C SER A 152 -27.26 -10.66 34.71
N LEU A 153 -25.98 -11.04 34.52
CA LEU A 153 -25.44 -12.40 34.37
C LEU A 153 -25.25 -13.08 32.99
N LYS A 154 -24.05 -13.69 32.94
CA LYS A 154 -23.52 -14.84 32.16
C LYS A 154 -22.90 -14.52 30.80
N LYS A 155 -21.57 -14.61 30.67
CA LYS A 155 -20.68 -15.80 30.75
C LYS A 155 -20.97 -16.79 29.63
N SER A 156 -20.14 -16.72 28.58
CA SER A 156 -19.76 -17.87 27.76
C SER A 156 -18.32 -17.71 27.31
N GLN A 157 -17.40 -18.29 28.08
CA GLN A 157 -16.19 -18.88 27.52
C GLN A 157 -16.64 -20.03 26.62
N ASP A 158 -16.15 -20.10 25.38
CA ASP A 158 -16.15 -21.35 24.65
C ASP A 158 -14.75 -21.62 24.06
N LYS A 159 -14.31 -22.85 24.30
CA LYS A 159 -13.06 -23.47 23.90
C LYS A 159 -13.37 -24.32 22.67
N SER A 160 -12.56 -24.23 21.63
CA SER A 160 -12.41 -25.33 20.64
C SER A 160 -11.08 -25.11 19.93
N GLN A 161 -9.99 -25.78 20.34
CA GLN A 161 -9.55 -27.10 19.86
C GLN A 161 -9.63 -27.29 18.34
N ASP A 162 -8.46 -27.13 17.71
CA ASP A 162 -7.77 -28.09 16.85
C ASP A 162 -8.64 -29.09 16.06
N LYS A 163 -8.65 -28.94 14.73
CA LYS A 163 -8.36 -30.02 13.75
C LYS A 163 -8.44 -29.51 12.32
N SER A 164 -7.36 -29.71 11.57
CA SER A 164 -7.39 -29.86 10.11
C SER A 164 -8.22 -31.10 9.73
N PRO A 165 -8.90 -31.16 8.56
CA PRO A 165 -8.22 -31.62 7.34
C PRO A 165 -8.74 -31.06 5.97
N LYS A 166 -7.81 -31.08 5.00
CA LYS A 166 -7.95 -31.39 3.55
C LYS A 166 -9.18 -30.91 2.73
N LYS A 167 -8.83 -30.06 1.74
CA LYS A 167 -9.02 -30.21 0.27
C LYS A 167 -10.39 -29.86 -0.38
N SER A 168 -10.24 -28.99 -1.40
CA SER A 168 -10.99 -28.85 -2.68
C SER A 168 -12.39 -28.23 -2.72
N GLN A 169 -12.48 -27.03 -3.30
CA GLN A 169 -13.18 -26.66 -4.56
C GLN A 169 -13.28 -25.12 -4.62
N ASP A 170 -12.50 -24.47 -5.48
CA ASP A 170 -12.90 -23.99 -6.81
C ASP A 170 -14.03 -22.94 -6.77
N LYS A 171 -13.63 -21.66 -6.83
CA LYS A 171 -14.46 -20.54 -7.29
C LYS A 171 -13.57 -19.35 -7.66
N SER A 172 -13.54 -19.13 -8.97
CA SER A 172 -13.03 -18.01 -9.73
C SER A 172 -13.19 -16.64 -9.04
N LYS A 173 -12.08 -15.91 -8.87
CA LYS A 173 -12.06 -14.48 -8.54
C LYS A 173 -10.92 -13.81 -9.35
N PRO A 174 -11.16 -12.66 -10.01
CA PRO A 174 -10.18 -12.03 -10.90
C PRO A 174 -8.94 -11.53 -10.14
N PRO A 175 -7.78 -11.45 -10.81
CA PRO A 175 -6.49 -11.18 -10.17
C PRO A 175 -6.42 -9.72 -9.69
N SER A 176 -6.36 -9.52 -8.38
CA SER A 176 -6.05 -8.20 -7.81
C SER A 176 -4.59 -7.86 -8.09
N ALA A 177 -4.37 -6.76 -8.80
CA ALA A 177 -3.09 -6.10 -8.98
C ALA A 177 -2.53 -5.67 -7.61
N ALA A 178 -1.66 -6.49 -7.02
CA ALA A 178 -0.66 -6.13 -6.01
C ALA A 178 0.12 -7.40 -5.63
N SER A 179 0.83 -7.99 -6.58
CA SER A 179 1.93 -8.89 -6.21
C SER A 179 3.12 -8.03 -5.80
N ILE A 180 3.04 -7.47 -4.59
CA ILE A 180 4.16 -6.74 -4.01
C ILE A 180 5.27 -7.78 -3.73
N ASP A 181 6.36 -7.60 -4.45
CA ASP A 181 7.61 -8.34 -4.43
C ASP A 181 8.12 -8.48 -2.97
N ARG A 182 8.20 -9.71 -2.47
CA ARG A 182 8.66 -10.07 -1.11
C ARG A 182 10.17 -9.87 -0.92
N ARG A 183 10.74 -8.79 -1.44
CA ARG A 183 12.00 -8.27 -0.89
C ARG A 183 11.68 -7.85 0.53
N LYS A 184 12.54 -8.21 1.49
CA LYS A 184 12.46 -7.88 2.92
C LYS A 184 11.87 -6.47 3.11
N HIS A 185 10.55 -6.35 3.26
CA HIS A 185 9.91 -5.05 3.40
C HIS A 185 10.33 -4.53 4.75
N VAL A 186 11.28 -3.61 4.76
CA VAL A 186 11.60 -2.86 5.97
C VAL A 186 10.36 -2.02 6.23
N VAL A 187 9.65 -2.36 7.29
CA VAL A 187 8.40 -1.69 7.66
C VAL A 187 8.78 -0.36 8.34
N PRO A 188 8.19 0.78 7.95
CA PRO A 188 8.45 2.05 8.62
C PRO A 188 8.22 1.93 10.13
N LEU A 189 9.08 2.59 10.91
CA LEU A 189 9.11 2.49 12.37
C LEU A 189 8.73 3.84 12.98
N VAL A 190 7.80 3.84 13.91
CA VAL A 190 7.49 4.97 14.78
C VAL A 190 7.98 4.59 16.16
N GLU A 191 8.92 5.35 16.72
CA GLU A 191 9.54 5.05 18.00
C GLU A 191 9.48 6.26 18.94
N TYR A 192 9.18 6.00 20.21
CA TYR A 192 9.24 7.01 21.25
C TYR A 192 10.69 7.26 21.68
N ALA A 193 11.22 8.45 21.40
CA ALA A 193 12.48 8.94 21.92
C ALA A 193 12.24 9.90 23.09
N ALA A 194 12.84 9.61 24.25
CA ALA A 194 12.62 10.38 25.49
C ALA A 194 12.92 11.89 25.34
N GLU A 195 13.88 12.27 24.48
CA GLU A 195 14.34 13.65 24.30
C GLU A 195 13.57 14.44 23.23
N ARG A 196 13.02 13.77 22.21
CA ARG A 196 12.41 14.44 21.03
C ARG A 196 10.94 14.06 20.79
N GLY A 197 10.35 13.22 21.62
CA GLY A 197 9.00 12.69 21.41
C GLY A 197 9.00 11.53 20.41
N TYR A 198 7.93 11.36 19.64
CA TYR A 198 7.87 10.28 18.66
C TYR A 198 8.62 10.67 17.40
N VAL A 199 9.57 9.82 17.02
CA VAL A 199 10.33 9.91 15.78
C VAL A 199 9.82 8.89 14.79
N VAL A 200 9.70 9.32 13.54
CA VAL A 200 9.26 8.47 12.43
C VAL A 200 10.46 8.13 11.57
N ILE A 201 10.71 6.85 11.38
CA ILE A 201 11.83 6.31 10.62
C ILE A 201 11.26 5.56 9.41
N SER A 202 11.37 6.17 8.24
CA SER A 202 11.07 5.52 6.97
C SER A 202 12.30 4.77 6.46
N PRO A 203 12.14 3.56 5.88
CA PRO A 203 13.24 2.84 5.26
C PRO A 203 13.85 3.56 4.05
N GLU A 204 13.06 4.38 3.35
CA GLU A 204 13.46 5.06 2.12
C GLU A 204 14.03 6.46 2.39
N LEU A 205 13.47 7.16 3.38
CA LEU A 205 13.76 8.56 3.66
C LEU A 205 14.55 8.78 4.96
N GLY A 206 14.76 7.73 5.76
CA GLY A 206 15.42 7.85 7.07
C GLY A 206 14.50 8.46 8.13
N MET A 207 15.07 9.24 9.05
CA MET A 207 14.31 9.97 10.07
C MET A 207 13.52 11.12 9.43
N LEU A 208 12.23 11.18 9.71
CA LEU A 208 11.32 12.23 9.27
C LEU A 208 11.04 13.17 10.44
N ASP A 209 11.27 14.47 10.21
CA ASP A 209 11.17 15.53 11.22
C ASP A 209 9.78 16.23 11.23
N PHE A 210 8.68 15.50 11.01
CA PHE A 210 7.34 16.08 11.17
C PHE A 210 6.75 15.78 12.55
N GLN A 211 5.91 16.69 13.03
CA GLN A 211 5.25 16.56 14.32
C GLN A 211 4.21 15.42 14.26
N PRO A 212 4.12 14.56 15.28
CA PRO A 212 3.05 13.58 15.36
C PRO A 212 1.68 14.29 15.41
N ASP A 213 0.65 13.67 14.87
CA ASP A 213 -0.71 14.22 14.75
C ASP A 213 -0.85 15.44 13.82
N SER A 214 0.19 15.77 13.04
CA SER A 214 0.14 16.81 12.02
C SER A 214 -0.50 16.32 10.70
N PRO A 215 -0.89 17.22 9.78
CA PRO A 215 -1.36 16.83 8.45
C PRO A 215 -0.35 15.98 7.67
N GLU A 216 0.95 16.26 7.82
CA GLU A 216 2.04 15.50 7.21
C GLU A 216 2.11 14.07 7.75
N TRP A 217 1.86 13.89 9.05
CA TRP A 217 1.75 12.58 9.68
C TRP A 217 0.62 11.74 9.05
N PHE A 218 -0.57 12.32 8.87
CA PHE A 218 -1.70 11.61 8.26
C PHE A 218 -1.47 11.32 6.77
N ALA A 219 -0.87 12.26 6.04
CA ALA A 219 -0.50 12.07 4.63
C ALA A 219 0.53 10.92 4.50
N TRP A 220 1.51 10.89 5.39
CA TRP A 220 2.49 9.80 5.46
C TRP A 220 1.82 8.46 5.76
N LEU A 221 0.98 8.37 6.80
CA LEU A 221 0.23 7.16 7.12
C LEU A 221 -0.63 6.69 5.95
N PHE A 222 -1.24 7.61 5.19
CA PHE A 222 -2.08 7.26 4.05
C PHE A 222 -1.31 6.50 2.96
N MET A 223 -0.02 6.80 2.77
CA MET A 223 0.85 6.11 1.81
C MET A 223 1.24 4.70 2.26
N LEU A 224 1.11 4.38 3.55
CA LEU A 224 1.63 3.13 4.10
C LEU A 224 0.61 1.99 4.08
N PRO A 225 1.05 0.77 3.71
CA PRO A 225 0.26 -0.45 3.93
C PRO A 225 0.37 -0.95 5.39
N SER A 226 1.50 -0.70 6.05
CA SER A 226 1.81 -1.11 7.42
C SER A 226 2.95 -0.29 8.00
N PHE A 227 2.98 -0.13 9.33
CA PHE A 227 4.11 0.43 10.07
C PHE A 227 4.26 -0.28 11.43
N ARG A 228 5.43 -0.20 12.04
CA ARG A 228 5.69 -0.69 13.39
C ARG A 228 5.64 0.49 14.35
N PHE A 229 4.92 0.34 15.46
CA PHE A 229 4.85 1.33 16.52
C PHE A 229 5.55 0.80 17.77
N VAL A 230 6.45 1.61 18.34
CA VAL A 230 7.15 1.37 19.59
C VAL A 230 6.86 2.56 20.49
N GLY A 231 5.92 2.35 21.40
CA GLY A 231 5.43 3.32 22.34
C GLY A 231 6.04 3.18 23.73
N LYS A 232 5.57 4.03 24.65
CA LYS A 232 5.98 3.97 26.07
C LYS A 232 5.47 2.72 26.75
N LEU A 233 4.23 2.33 26.42
CA LEU A 233 3.49 1.26 27.07
C LEU A 233 3.59 -0.10 26.35
N GLY A 234 4.30 -0.16 25.22
CA GLY A 234 4.47 -1.40 24.47
C GLY A 234 4.77 -1.17 22.99
N HIS A 235 4.70 -2.24 22.20
CA HIS A 235 4.91 -2.19 20.76
C HIS A 235 3.91 -3.05 20.02
N PHE A 236 3.63 -2.71 18.77
CA PHE A 236 2.81 -3.51 17.87
C PHE A 236 3.12 -3.18 16.41
N THR A 237 2.55 -3.96 15.49
CA THR A 237 2.57 -3.67 14.06
C THR A 237 1.18 -3.23 13.63
N ALA A 238 1.06 -2.02 13.09
CA ALA A 238 -0.16 -1.50 12.49
C ALA A 238 -0.19 -1.88 11.02
N TYR A 239 -1.34 -2.32 10.52
CA TYR A 239 -1.55 -2.60 9.10
C TYR A 239 -2.97 -2.24 8.68
N ARG A 240 -3.13 -1.96 7.38
CA ARG A 240 -4.44 -1.68 6.77
C ARG A 240 -5.07 -2.99 6.29
N GLY A 241 -6.33 -3.20 6.64
CA GLY A 241 -7.09 -4.35 6.16
C GLY A 241 -7.27 -4.31 4.64
N ASN A 242 -7.26 -5.49 4.01
CA ASN A 242 -7.31 -5.64 2.54
C ASN A 242 -8.72 -5.46 1.93
N HIS A 243 -9.63 -4.79 2.64
CA HIS A 243 -10.98 -4.55 2.15
C HIS A 243 -10.94 -3.35 1.18
N PHE A 244 -11.34 -3.61 -0.06
CA PHE A 244 -11.45 -2.59 -1.11
C PHE A 244 -12.54 -1.58 -0.73
N GLY A 245 -12.13 -0.36 -0.40
CA GLY A 245 -13.01 0.76 -0.10
C GLY A 245 -12.22 1.97 0.41
N PRO A 246 -12.80 3.19 0.42
CA PRO A 246 -12.19 4.38 1.01
C PRO A 246 -12.06 4.27 2.54
N ASP A 247 -12.80 3.36 3.16
CA ASP A 247 -12.82 3.14 4.62
C ASP A 247 -11.86 2.03 5.05
N ARG A 248 -10.58 2.15 4.67
CA ARG A 248 -9.55 1.18 5.10
C ARG A 248 -9.20 1.43 6.55
N ALA A 249 -9.91 0.75 7.45
CA ALA A 249 -9.59 0.77 8.86
C ALA A 249 -8.23 0.10 9.15
N TRP A 250 -7.49 0.73 10.04
CA TRP A 250 -6.25 0.24 10.60
C TRP A 250 -6.50 -0.75 11.73
N ARG A 251 -5.61 -1.72 11.84
CA ARG A 251 -5.58 -2.69 12.94
C ARG A 251 -4.16 -2.79 13.46
N ALA A 252 -4.02 -2.80 14.77
CA ALA A 252 -2.79 -3.20 15.45
C ALA A 252 -2.77 -4.72 15.58
N CYS A 253 -1.62 -5.35 15.38
CA CYS A 253 -1.39 -6.72 15.78
C CYS A 253 -0.12 -6.86 16.61
N ARG A 254 -0.16 -7.81 17.54
CA ARG A 254 1.00 -8.22 18.32
C ARG A 254 0.96 -9.71 18.58
N HIS A 255 2.12 -10.34 18.48
CA HIS A 255 2.27 -11.76 18.77
C HIS A 255 2.76 -11.93 20.20
N ILE A 256 1.96 -12.58 21.06
CA ILE A 256 2.26 -12.83 22.47
C ILE A 256 1.99 -14.32 22.75
N ARG A 257 3.00 -15.05 23.27
CA ARG A 257 2.85 -16.45 23.74
C ARG A 257 2.07 -17.36 22.77
N ASN A 258 2.40 -17.33 21.48
CA ASN A 258 1.76 -18.10 20.40
C ASN A 258 0.34 -17.67 20.00
N HIS A 259 -0.13 -16.52 20.50
CA HIS A 259 -1.41 -15.91 20.14
C HIS A 259 -1.19 -14.56 19.47
N VAL A 260 -1.89 -14.34 18.36
CA VAL A 260 -1.91 -13.04 17.68
C VAL A 260 -3.12 -12.26 18.18
N TYR A 261 -2.85 -11.16 18.87
CA TYR A 261 -3.87 -10.23 19.34
C TYR A 261 -4.04 -9.13 18.31
N HIS A 262 -5.30 -8.75 18.08
CA HIS A 262 -5.66 -7.71 17.12
C HIS A 262 -6.50 -6.65 17.81
N GLU A 263 -6.11 -5.38 17.67
CA GLU A 263 -6.85 -4.24 18.19
C GLU A 263 -7.27 -3.31 17.04
N PRO A 264 -8.55 -2.92 16.91
CA PRO A 264 -8.99 -1.99 15.88
C PRO A 264 -8.54 -0.55 16.20
N LEU A 265 -7.88 0.12 15.25
CA LEU A 265 -7.40 1.50 15.42
C LEU A 265 -8.33 2.54 14.74
N GLY A 266 -9.22 2.09 13.85
CA GLY A 266 -10.13 2.99 13.13
C GLY A 266 -9.52 3.56 11.85
N LYS A 267 -9.88 4.79 11.49
CA LYS A 267 -9.49 5.41 10.21
C LYS A 267 -8.11 6.07 10.32
N THR A 268 -7.51 6.44 9.19
CA THR A 268 -6.24 7.18 9.18
C THR A 268 -6.36 8.51 9.93
N GLU A 269 -7.49 9.20 9.82
CA GLU A 269 -7.70 10.51 10.49
C GLU A 269 -7.82 10.40 12.01
N SER A 270 -8.20 9.23 12.54
CA SER A 270 -8.31 8.98 13.99
C SER A 270 -7.04 8.40 14.60
N LEU A 271 -5.99 8.20 13.80
CA LEU A 271 -4.73 7.59 14.21
C LEU A 271 -3.80 8.60 14.87
N THR A 272 -4.23 9.08 16.03
CA THR A 272 -3.41 9.94 16.87
C THR A 272 -2.41 9.11 17.68
N VAL A 273 -1.33 9.74 18.11
CA VAL A 273 -0.35 9.14 19.02
C VAL A 273 -1.01 8.63 20.30
N ALA A 274 -1.97 9.37 20.86
CA ALA A 274 -2.69 8.96 22.05
C ALA A 274 -3.45 7.63 21.85
N LEU A 275 -4.08 7.47 20.68
CA LEU A 275 -4.80 6.25 20.33
C LEU A 275 -3.84 5.07 20.10
N LEU A 276 -2.67 5.34 19.49
CA LEU A 276 -1.62 4.35 19.34
C LEU A 276 -1.08 3.88 20.70
N GLU A 277 -0.83 4.78 21.64
CA GLU A 277 -0.41 4.43 23.00
C GLU A 277 -1.50 3.63 23.75
N GLN A 278 -2.76 4.02 23.62
CA GLN A 278 -3.88 3.29 24.22
C GLN A 278 -3.95 1.85 23.68
N ALA A 279 -3.78 1.67 22.37
CA ALA A 279 -3.74 0.34 21.76
C ALA A 279 -2.50 -0.46 22.18
N ALA A 280 -1.34 0.20 22.31
CA ALA A 280 -0.13 -0.45 22.83
C ALA A 280 -0.33 -0.96 24.25
N ALA A 281 -0.93 -0.15 25.12
CA ALA A 281 -1.25 -0.51 26.50
C ALA A 281 -2.28 -1.66 26.57
N ALA A 282 -3.32 -1.62 25.74
CA ALA A 282 -4.32 -2.68 25.65
C ALA A 282 -3.70 -3.99 25.18
N LEU A 283 -2.80 -3.98 24.19
CA LEU A 283 -2.08 -5.18 23.76
C LEU A 283 -1.05 -5.65 24.80
N GLN A 284 -0.45 -4.73 25.56
CA GLN A 284 0.50 -5.07 26.63
C GLN A 284 -0.17 -5.73 27.83
N SER A 285 -1.42 -5.39 28.16
CA SER A 285 -2.13 -6.00 29.30
C SER A 285 -2.31 -7.52 29.14
N HIS A 286 -2.35 -8.03 27.91
CA HIS A 286 -2.44 -9.46 27.60
C HIS A 286 -1.16 -10.26 27.91
N LEU A 287 -0.06 -9.59 28.29
CA LEU A 287 1.19 -10.26 28.73
C LEU A 287 1.16 -10.71 30.20
N ASN A 288 0.32 -10.08 31.02
CA ASN A 288 0.18 -10.38 32.46
C ASN A 288 -0.72 -11.61 32.65
#